data_AF-A0A1F2RJ88-F1
#
_entry.id   AF-A0A1F2RJ88-F1
#
_cell.length_a   1.000
_cell.length_b   1.000
_cell.length_c   1.000
_cell.angle_alpha   90.00
_cell.angle_beta   90.00
_cell.angle_gamma   90.00
#
_symmetry.space_group_name_H-M   'P 1'
#
loop_
_entity.id
_entity.type
_entity.pdbx_description
1 polymer ?
#
loop_
_entity_poly.entity_id
_entity_poly.type
_entity_poly.pdbx_seq_one_letter_code
_entity_poly.pdbx_strand_id
1 'polypeptide(L)'
;MREIGRISMRMSGILSSYTLRPSLSLVGIALLLAVPGLAQLPPPLVMQSFPTGQKPLGVDAVSFGRTVWAVVANSGENSVSLFQLKQSPSNFNFAIVTSSTLIPGIPSPYGVIACNPLSDSSLFIVTSPSANSISIVDAEAGKVTATIRVGSLPYSAACSEAGVIVSNYGDNSLSVVDPNSFTVTRTIPNVPGSRALRGVLGRESIVTNVWVAGTDANVLTIINPITMGVVTSIPVRGPTFLRATFQSGDRLVSVGRPQDNSIVSFSATRLTVGATISGIPTPQDFVDRGGLGQFVTTGLGNSIARIAGTTTTFIPDIPGAAGLTGGIFSSSDLISPPVANFVLATSPDSNRVFLFQAQPSSPPRQFGAANGASFATLQIAPGLLASIFATTGVSQNFSATSLPLPKTLGGVTLRFGGTLTFDTNAAKWNYSPVGSLEAALLFVGPNQINFQLPPGISPGDSVPAQLTKPDGTTLLTTLRITAAAPGIFTVLQNGIGQAAVLNENNSQNFGTNPAKRGSVIQIYATGAGETDPPLLPGEAAPASGIPLFLTRAQPTVTMGGIAARVLFSGMAPGFVGLWQINAEVPASVVPGSAVSLVVSAGGVSSNTVTIAVE
;
A
#
# COMPACT_ATOMS: atom_id res chain seq x y z
N MET A 1 -26.33 -44.83 20.16
CA MET A 1 -27.22 -45.75 19.44
C MET A 1 -27.95 -44.92 18.40
N ARG A 2 -27.50 -45.01 17.13
CA ARG A 2 -28.26 -45.58 15.99
C ARG A 2 -29.55 -44.76 15.75
N GLU A 3 -29.69 -44.02 14.65
CA GLU A 3 -29.67 -44.55 13.29
C GLU A 3 -29.07 -43.61 12.23
N ILE A 4 -28.54 -44.26 11.20
CA ILE A 4 -27.89 -43.78 9.99
C ILE A 4 -28.81 -44.18 8.82
N GLY A 5 -28.97 -43.33 7.82
CA GLY A 5 -29.50 -43.74 6.50
C GLY A 5 -29.61 -42.56 5.53
N ARG A 6 -28.51 -42.09 4.92
CA ARG A 6 -27.90 -42.53 3.63
C ARG A 6 -28.57 -41.96 2.35
N ILE A 7 -27.72 -41.23 1.60
CA ILE A 7 -27.53 -41.25 0.13
C ILE A 7 -28.61 -40.50 -0.70
N SER A 8 -28.39 -39.72 -1.76
CA SER A 8 -27.29 -39.00 -2.47
C SER A 8 -27.71 -38.96 -3.96
N MET A 9 -27.33 -37.89 -4.68
CA MET A 9 -27.31 -37.74 -6.16
C MET A 9 -28.66 -37.61 -6.89
N ARG A 10 -28.82 -36.89 -8.01
CA ARG A 10 -28.01 -35.96 -8.83
C ARG A 10 -28.93 -35.37 -9.92
N MET A 11 -28.52 -34.21 -10.45
CA MET A 11 -28.59 -33.79 -11.87
C MET A 11 -29.91 -33.29 -12.52
N SER A 12 -29.86 -31.98 -12.82
CA SER A 12 -29.92 -31.38 -14.18
C SER A 12 -31.25 -31.09 -14.88
N GLY A 13 -31.35 -29.85 -15.40
CA GLY A 13 -32.18 -29.44 -16.55
C GLY A 13 -32.97 -28.14 -16.29
N ILE A 14 -32.45 -26.92 -16.49
CA ILE A 14 -32.21 -26.18 -17.76
C ILE A 14 -33.49 -25.48 -18.33
N LEU A 15 -33.37 -24.13 -18.44
CA LEU A 15 -34.02 -23.15 -19.34
C LEU A 15 -35.50 -22.80 -19.11
N SER A 16 -35.81 -21.54 -18.73
CA SER A 16 -36.11 -20.37 -19.61
C SER A 16 -37.62 -20.06 -19.46
N SER A 17 -38.19 -18.86 -19.32
CA SER A 17 -37.82 -17.47 -19.58
C SER A 17 -39.04 -16.59 -19.21
N TYR A 18 -38.81 -15.38 -18.64
CA TYR A 18 -39.58 -14.11 -18.83
C TYR A 18 -41.10 -14.10 -18.46
N THR A 19 -41.74 -13.13 -17.79
CA THR A 19 -41.46 -11.71 -17.46
C THR A 19 -42.60 -11.14 -16.57
N LEU A 20 -42.37 -9.95 -16.00
CA LEU A 20 -43.31 -8.96 -15.40
C LEU A 20 -43.55 -8.99 -13.87
N ARG A 21 -42.70 -8.23 -13.16
CA ARG A 21 -43.07 -7.33 -12.03
C ARG A 21 -43.57 -5.99 -12.64
N PRO A 22 -44.31 -5.06 -11.97
CA PRO A 22 -43.94 -4.47 -10.66
C PRO A 22 -45.02 -3.79 -9.77
N SER A 23 -44.68 -3.54 -8.49
CA SER A 23 -44.89 -2.28 -7.71
C SER A 23 -44.50 -2.54 -6.24
N LEU A 24 -43.33 -2.07 -5.76
CA LEU A 24 -43.05 -0.79 -5.06
C LEU A 24 -43.67 -0.77 -3.64
N SER A 25 -43.00 -0.44 -2.52
CA SER A 25 -41.78 0.34 -2.28
C SER A 25 -41.44 0.34 -0.78
N LEU A 26 -40.17 0.19 -0.39
CA LEU A 26 -39.42 1.03 0.57
C LEU A 26 -38.01 0.43 0.79
N VAL A 27 -37.08 0.74 -0.11
CA VAL A 27 -35.64 0.66 0.18
C VAL A 27 -35.10 2.05 -0.15
N GLY A 28 -34.44 2.66 0.83
CA GLY A 28 -33.86 3.99 0.74
C GLY A 28 -33.00 4.11 -0.52
N ILE A 29 -33.45 5.01 -1.39
CA ILE A 29 -32.71 5.49 -2.54
C ILE A 29 -31.46 6.20 -2.00
N ALA A 30 -30.33 5.49 -1.98
CA ALA A 30 -29.04 6.15 -2.13
C ALA A 30 -29.03 6.68 -3.56
N LEU A 31 -29.37 7.97 -3.70
CA LEU A 31 -29.23 8.71 -4.93
C LEU A 31 -27.72 8.75 -5.25
N LEU A 32 -27.23 7.75 -5.99
CA LEU A 32 -26.00 7.91 -6.76
C LEU A 32 -26.33 8.96 -7.81
N LEU A 33 -26.16 10.23 -7.45
CA LEU A 33 -25.71 11.20 -8.43
C LEU A 33 -24.41 10.62 -8.97
N ALA A 34 -24.48 9.94 -10.10
CA ALA A 34 -23.38 9.90 -11.04
C ALA A 34 -23.14 11.36 -11.45
N VAL A 35 -22.46 12.10 -10.58
CA VAL A 35 -21.77 13.32 -10.96
C VAL A 35 -20.91 12.87 -12.14
N PRO A 36 -21.10 13.42 -13.36
CA PRO A 36 -20.14 13.21 -14.43
C PRO A 36 -18.79 13.55 -13.81
N GLY A 37 -17.92 12.54 -13.69
CA GLY A 37 -16.76 12.59 -12.81
C GLY A 37 -16.07 13.93 -12.96
N LEU A 38 -16.17 14.78 -11.93
CA LEU A 38 -15.26 15.91 -11.80
C LEU A 38 -13.89 15.28 -11.92
N ALA A 39 -13.15 15.64 -12.98
CA ALA A 39 -11.82 15.14 -13.22
C ALA A 39 -11.03 15.36 -11.92
N GLN A 40 -10.85 14.28 -11.16
CA GLN A 40 -10.25 14.37 -9.85
C GLN A 40 -8.82 14.84 -10.11
N LEU A 41 -8.46 16.02 -9.59
CA LEU A 41 -7.10 16.51 -9.75
C LEU A 41 -6.15 15.40 -9.29
N PRO A 42 -5.10 15.09 -10.07
CA PRO A 42 -4.20 14.02 -9.71
C PRO A 42 -3.63 14.28 -8.32
N PRO A 43 -3.35 13.23 -7.53
CA PRO A 43 -2.73 13.42 -6.24
C PRO A 43 -1.40 14.18 -6.41
N PRO A 44 -1.00 14.98 -5.41
CA PRO A 44 0.35 15.53 -5.34
C PRO A 44 1.38 14.43 -5.56
N LEU A 45 2.47 14.75 -6.26
CA LEU A 45 3.54 13.80 -6.53
C LEU A 45 4.65 13.88 -5.51
N VAL A 46 5.24 12.73 -5.26
CA VAL A 46 6.56 12.60 -4.66
C VAL A 46 7.52 12.22 -5.76
N MET A 47 8.62 12.95 -5.86
CA MET A 47 9.69 12.69 -6.81
C MET A 47 10.94 12.28 -6.05
N GLN A 48 11.45 11.10 -6.35
CA GLN A 48 12.77 10.64 -5.90
C GLN A 48 13.68 10.48 -7.11
N SER A 49 14.99 10.56 -6.90
CA SER A 49 15.95 10.33 -7.98
C SER A 49 17.14 9.50 -7.53
N PHE A 50 17.62 8.64 -8.41
CA PHE A 50 18.63 7.63 -8.14
C PHE A 50 19.74 7.71 -9.19
N PRO A 51 21.01 7.59 -8.80
CA PRO A 51 22.09 7.49 -9.77
C PRO A 51 21.97 6.20 -10.59
N THR A 52 22.34 6.27 -11.87
CA THR A 52 22.46 5.13 -12.78
C THR A 52 23.76 5.27 -13.60
N GLY A 53 24.02 4.33 -14.50
CA GLY A 53 25.11 4.41 -15.46
C GLY A 53 25.03 5.61 -16.41
N GLN A 54 26.06 5.80 -17.22
CA GLN A 54 26.17 6.98 -18.10
C GLN A 54 25.18 7.02 -19.26
N LYS A 55 24.58 8.19 -19.49
CA LYS A 55 23.58 8.48 -20.54
C LYS A 55 22.42 7.45 -20.57
N PRO A 56 21.62 7.35 -19.50
CA PRO A 56 20.47 6.45 -19.46
C PRO A 56 19.40 6.84 -20.47
N LEU A 57 19.01 5.91 -21.35
CA LEU A 57 17.98 6.10 -22.39
C LEU A 57 16.73 5.28 -22.08
N GLY A 58 16.56 4.09 -22.64
CA GLY A 58 15.39 3.25 -22.43
C GLY A 58 15.28 2.77 -20.99
N VAL A 59 14.05 2.68 -20.49
CA VAL A 59 13.72 2.07 -19.20
C VAL A 59 12.45 1.25 -19.33
N ASP A 60 12.42 0.09 -18.69
CA ASP A 60 11.18 -0.64 -18.47
C ASP A 60 11.13 -1.28 -17.08
N ALA A 61 9.93 -1.62 -16.62
CA ALA A 61 9.74 -2.24 -15.31
C ALA A 61 8.65 -3.32 -15.34
N VAL A 62 8.88 -4.41 -14.60
CA VAL A 62 7.93 -5.52 -14.44
C VAL A 62 7.90 -5.98 -12.98
N SER A 63 6.72 -6.35 -12.51
CA SER A 63 6.54 -6.98 -11.19
C SER A 63 6.81 -8.48 -11.28
N PHE A 64 7.63 -9.00 -10.37
CA PHE A 64 7.84 -10.41 -10.14
C PHE A 64 7.68 -10.72 -8.64
N GLY A 65 6.62 -11.46 -8.28
CA GLY A 65 6.24 -11.65 -6.88
C GLY A 65 5.96 -10.31 -6.18
N ARG A 66 6.66 -10.04 -5.06
CA ARG A 66 6.54 -8.79 -4.28
C ARG A 66 7.58 -7.71 -4.65
N THR A 67 8.35 -7.94 -5.72
CA THR A 67 9.44 -7.05 -6.14
C THR A 67 9.14 -6.52 -7.54
N VAL A 68 9.34 -5.22 -7.75
CA VAL A 68 9.35 -4.65 -9.10
C VAL A 68 10.80 -4.53 -9.55
N TRP A 69 11.11 -5.11 -10.69
CA TRP A 69 12.40 -4.95 -11.35
C TRP A 69 12.29 -3.86 -12.39
N ALA A 70 13.22 -2.91 -12.39
CA ALA A 70 13.37 -1.93 -13.45
C ALA A 70 14.75 -2.03 -14.09
N VAL A 71 14.80 -2.02 -15.42
CA VAL A 71 16.03 -2.10 -16.20
C VAL A 71 16.21 -0.82 -17.00
N VAL A 72 17.42 -0.27 -16.97
CA VAL A 72 17.77 1.00 -17.61
C VAL A 72 18.95 0.78 -18.54
N ALA A 73 18.80 1.17 -19.81
CA ALA A 73 19.86 1.14 -20.81
C ALA A 73 20.79 2.34 -20.66
N ASN A 74 22.06 2.12 -20.33
CA ASN A 74 23.06 3.17 -20.18
C ASN A 74 23.94 3.21 -21.44
N SER A 75 23.60 4.09 -22.38
CA SER A 75 24.24 4.10 -23.70
C SER A 75 25.67 4.64 -23.69
N GLY A 76 26.04 5.41 -22.65
CA GLY A 76 27.34 6.06 -22.52
C GLY A 76 28.46 5.12 -22.06
N GLU A 77 28.12 3.97 -21.49
CA GLU A 77 29.09 3.04 -20.89
C GLU A 77 28.82 1.57 -21.23
N ASN A 78 28.01 1.30 -22.26
CA ASN A 78 27.72 -0.06 -22.78
C ASN A 78 27.24 -1.03 -21.68
N SER A 79 26.27 -0.59 -20.88
CA SER A 79 25.77 -1.32 -19.72
C SER A 79 24.26 -1.17 -19.54
N VAL A 80 23.67 -2.01 -18.70
CA VAL A 80 22.34 -1.75 -18.11
C VAL A 80 22.42 -1.70 -16.60
N SER A 81 21.56 -0.89 -15.99
CA SER A 81 21.36 -0.86 -14.53
C SER A 81 20.08 -1.62 -14.17
N LEU A 82 20.15 -2.47 -13.16
CA LEU A 82 18.98 -3.13 -12.55
C LEU A 82 18.61 -2.44 -11.25
N PHE A 83 17.33 -2.14 -11.05
CA PHE A 83 16.78 -1.60 -9.82
C PHE A 83 15.70 -2.53 -9.27
N GLN A 84 15.71 -2.75 -7.95
CA GLN A 84 14.61 -3.38 -7.23
C GLN A 84 13.78 -2.30 -6.52
N LEU A 85 12.50 -2.20 -6.83
CA LEU A 85 11.55 -1.42 -6.04
C LEU A 85 10.75 -2.38 -5.14
N LYS A 86 10.74 -2.11 -3.83
CA LYS A 86 9.96 -2.86 -2.84
C LYS A 86 8.90 -1.98 -2.24
N GLN A 87 7.70 -2.52 -2.12
CA GLN A 87 6.61 -1.83 -1.45
C GLN A 87 6.83 -1.88 0.07
N SER A 88 6.70 -0.75 0.75
CA SER A 88 6.69 -0.68 2.21
C SER A 88 5.41 -1.36 2.74
N PRO A 89 5.53 -2.36 3.63
CA PRO A 89 4.37 -3.02 4.23
C PRO A 89 3.50 -2.10 5.10
N SER A 90 4.03 -0.95 5.51
CA SER A 90 3.41 -0.07 6.52
C SER A 90 2.63 1.13 5.97
N ASN A 91 2.88 1.51 4.72
CA ASN A 91 2.22 2.64 4.07
C ASN A 91 1.97 2.42 2.57
N PHE A 92 2.27 1.23 2.05
CA PHE A 92 2.04 0.81 0.66
C PHE A 92 2.71 1.69 -0.41
N ASN A 93 3.57 2.64 -0.04
CA ASN A 93 4.43 3.33 -0.98
C ASN A 93 5.66 2.47 -1.30
N PHE A 94 6.18 2.54 -2.52
CA PHE A 94 7.47 1.96 -2.86
C PHE A 94 8.62 2.73 -2.23
N ALA A 95 9.61 2.00 -1.74
CA ALA A 95 10.97 2.48 -1.56
C ALA A 95 11.85 1.69 -2.55
N ILE A 96 12.72 2.38 -3.28
CA ILE A 96 13.75 1.69 -4.07
C ILE A 96 14.76 1.09 -3.09
N VAL A 97 15.06 -0.19 -3.25
CA VAL A 97 16.13 -0.87 -2.51
C VAL A 97 17.45 -0.42 -3.13
N THR A 98 18.27 0.24 -2.30
CA THR A 98 19.36 1.16 -2.61
C THR A 98 20.62 0.57 -3.30
N SER A 99 20.53 -0.55 -4.01
CA SER A 99 21.67 -1.06 -4.80
C SER A 99 21.23 -1.36 -6.23
N SER A 100 21.69 -0.53 -7.18
CA SER A 100 21.61 -0.91 -8.58
C SER A 100 22.69 -1.94 -8.92
N THR A 101 22.34 -2.99 -9.64
CA THR A 101 23.32 -3.93 -10.21
C THR A 101 23.64 -3.47 -11.62
N LEU A 102 24.92 -3.20 -11.89
CA LEU A 102 25.39 -2.84 -13.22
C LEU A 102 25.76 -4.11 -14.00
N ILE A 103 25.22 -4.25 -15.21
CA ILE A 103 25.55 -5.36 -16.12
C ILE A 103 26.26 -4.77 -17.36
N PRO A 104 27.58 -4.95 -17.50
CA PRO A 104 28.33 -4.47 -18.66
C PRO A 104 28.18 -5.39 -19.88
N GLY A 105 28.72 -4.96 -21.02
CA GLY A 105 28.87 -5.81 -22.20
C GLY A 105 27.71 -5.77 -23.18
N ILE A 106 26.81 -4.79 -23.05
CA ILE A 106 25.73 -4.53 -24.01
C ILE A 106 26.13 -3.29 -24.81
N PRO A 107 26.48 -3.39 -26.10
CA PRO A 107 26.94 -2.23 -26.88
C PRO A 107 25.85 -1.19 -27.07
N SER A 108 26.13 0.07 -26.74
CA SER A 108 25.27 1.25 -26.91
C SER A 108 23.77 0.96 -26.78
N PRO A 109 23.32 0.48 -25.60
CA PRO A 109 21.95 0.04 -25.42
C PRO A 109 20.99 1.23 -25.56
N TYR A 110 19.83 0.98 -26.16
CA TYR A 110 18.87 2.03 -26.51
C TYR A 110 17.49 1.78 -25.90
N GLY A 111 16.63 0.97 -26.53
CA GLY A 111 15.32 0.58 -25.99
C GLY A 111 15.43 -0.55 -24.98
N VAL A 112 14.56 -0.52 -23.97
CA VAL A 112 14.37 -1.60 -22.98
C VAL A 112 12.91 -2.00 -22.99
N ILE A 113 12.64 -3.30 -23.07
CA ILE A 113 11.29 -3.86 -23.13
C ILE A 113 11.18 -5.01 -22.13
N ALA A 114 10.24 -4.91 -21.20
CA ALA A 114 9.86 -6.03 -20.37
C ALA A 114 9.03 -7.02 -21.19
N CYS A 115 9.41 -8.29 -21.16
CA CYS A 115 8.70 -9.33 -21.90
C CYS A 115 8.02 -10.28 -20.93
N ASN A 116 6.70 -10.11 -20.77
CA ASN A 116 5.88 -10.97 -19.92
C ASN A 116 5.04 -12.07 -20.64
N PRO A 117 5.33 -12.56 -21.88
CA PRO A 117 4.47 -13.55 -22.53
C PRO A 117 4.72 -15.02 -22.14
N LEU A 118 5.64 -15.37 -21.23
CA LEU A 118 6.03 -16.79 -21.01
C LEU A 118 5.90 -17.38 -19.61
N SER A 119 5.68 -16.56 -18.58
CA SER A 119 5.56 -16.92 -17.15
C SER A 119 6.08 -15.69 -16.41
N ASP A 120 5.54 -15.31 -15.26
CA ASP A 120 6.15 -14.32 -14.34
C ASP A 120 7.70 -14.35 -14.44
N SER A 121 8.31 -13.49 -15.28
CA SER A 121 9.72 -13.60 -15.62
C SER A 121 10.38 -12.24 -15.50
N SER A 122 11.59 -12.25 -14.94
CA SER A 122 12.51 -11.11 -14.81
C SER A 122 13.22 -10.76 -16.13
N LEU A 123 12.69 -11.17 -17.30
CA LEU A 123 13.39 -11.02 -18.58
C LEU A 123 13.09 -9.69 -19.28
N PHE A 124 14.16 -9.03 -19.69
CA PHE A 124 14.14 -7.76 -20.43
C PHE A 124 14.91 -7.90 -21.74
N ILE A 125 14.42 -7.20 -22.76
CA ILE A 125 15.05 -7.12 -24.07
C ILE A 125 15.64 -5.74 -24.22
N VAL A 126 16.91 -5.70 -24.60
CA VAL A 126 17.68 -4.47 -24.73
C VAL A 126 18.20 -4.39 -26.15
N THR A 127 17.84 -3.34 -26.88
CA THR A 127 18.25 -3.17 -28.26
C THR A 127 19.61 -2.47 -28.35
N SER A 128 20.48 -2.93 -29.25
CA SER A 128 21.80 -2.35 -29.52
C SER A 128 21.91 -1.93 -30.99
N PRO A 129 21.47 -0.71 -31.35
CA PRO A 129 21.45 -0.26 -32.74
C PRO A 129 22.80 -0.37 -33.45
N SER A 130 23.89 0.05 -32.80
CA SER A 130 25.24 0.05 -33.39
C SER A 130 25.84 -1.34 -33.59
N ALA A 131 25.29 -2.37 -32.93
CA ALA A 131 25.75 -3.75 -33.01
C ALA A 131 24.83 -4.65 -33.87
N ASN A 132 23.73 -4.10 -34.40
CA ASN A 132 22.69 -4.86 -35.12
C ASN A 132 22.23 -6.09 -34.33
N SER A 133 22.02 -5.91 -33.02
CA SER A 133 21.67 -7.00 -32.11
C SER A 133 20.68 -6.57 -31.04
N ILE A 134 20.05 -7.56 -30.41
CA ILE A 134 19.34 -7.43 -29.14
C ILE A 134 20.03 -8.30 -28.08
N SER A 135 19.94 -7.90 -26.81
CA SER A 135 20.39 -8.68 -25.66
C SER A 135 19.20 -9.05 -24.78
N ILE A 136 19.17 -10.27 -24.27
CA ILE A 136 18.21 -10.75 -23.28
C ILE A 136 18.87 -10.64 -21.90
N VAL A 137 18.25 -9.91 -20.99
CA VAL A 137 18.74 -9.65 -19.65
C VAL A 137 17.79 -10.30 -18.65
N ASP A 138 18.33 -11.14 -17.78
CA ASP A 138 17.61 -11.66 -16.62
C ASP A 138 17.90 -10.77 -15.42
N ALA A 139 16.88 -10.02 -14.99
CA ALA A 139 16.99 -9.08 -13.89
C ALA A 139 17.13 -9.78 -12.53
N GLU A 140 16.57 -10.98 -12.35
CA GLU A 140 16.70 -11.74 -11.11
C GLU A 140 18.08 -12.38 -11.01
N ALA A 141 18.55 -13.01 -12.08
CA ALA A 141 19.89 -13.59 -12.14
C ALA A 141 21.00 -12.54 -12.28
N GLY A 142 20.66 -11.29 -12.62
CA GLY A 142 21.60 -10.18 -12.73
C GLY A 142 22.59 -10.30 -13.90
N LYS A 143 22.19 -10.88 -15.03
CA LYS A 143 23.11 -11.14 -16.17
C LYS A 143 22.44 -11.09 -17.54
N VAL A 144 23.26 -10.91 -18.58
CA VAL A 144 22.86 -11.17 -19.97
C VAL A 144 22.79 -12.68 -20.19
N THR A 145 21.66 -13.19 -20.68
CA THR A 145 21.46 -14.61 -20.98
C THR A 145 21.72 -14.96 -22.43
N ALA A 146 21.46 -14.02 -23.36
CA ALA A 146 21.71 -14.21 -24.78
C ALA A 146 21.94 -12.86 -25.50
N THR A 147 22.69 -12.91 -26.60
CA THR A 147 22.83 -11.79 -27.55
C THR A 147 22.54 -12.32 -28.94
N ILE A 148 21.58 -11.69 -29.63
CA ILE A 148 20.98 -12.19 -30.85
C ILE A 148 21.17 -11.14 -31.95
N ARG A 149 21.79 -11.53 -33.07
CA ARG A 149 21.89 -10.67 -34.26
C ARG A 149 20.54 -10.57 -34.94
N VAL A 150 20.18 -9.36 -35.35
CA VAL A 150 18.94 -9.01 -36.05
C VAL A 150 19.30 -8.14 -37.26
N GLY A 151 18.29 -7.49 -37.88
CA GLY A 151 18.53 -6.55 -38.98
C GLY A 151 19.26 -5.27 -38.56
N SER A 152 19.43 -4.37 -39.52
CA SER A 152 20.23 -3.15 -39.36
C SER A 152 19.57 -2.11 -38.46
N LEU A 153 20.34 -1.56 -37.51
CA LEU A 153 19.91 -0.50 -36.57
C LEU A 153 18.60 -0.81 -35.83
N PRO A 154 18.57 -1.85 -34.96
CA PRO A 154 17.40 -2.17 -34.16
C PRO A 154 17.20 -1.15 -33.03
N TYR A 155 16.24 -0.24 -33.16
CA TYR A 155 15.96 0.79 -32.14
C TYR A 155 14.84 0.40 -31.17
N SER A 156 13.92 -0.45 -31.59
CA SER A 156 12.77 -0.81 -30.76
C SER A 156 12.38 -2.26 -30.96
N ALA A 157 11.74 -2.81 -29.93
CA ALA A 157 11.20 -4.15 -29.94
C ALA A 157 9.85 -4.16 -29.22
N ALA A 158 9.12 -5.25 -29.38
CA ALA A 158 7.97 -5.58 -28.55
C ALA A 158 7.80 -7.09 -28.46
N CYS A 159 7.26 -7.56 -27.35
CA CYS A 159 6.85 -8.95 -27.24
C CYS A 159 5.45 -9.17 -27.83
N SER A 160 5.26 -10.35 -28.42
CA SER A 160 4.02 -10.81 -29.04
C SER A 160 3.83 -12.32 -28.83
N GLU A 161 2.66 -12.86 -29.18
CA GLU A 161 2.45 -14.32 -29.22
C GLU A 161 3.37 -15.02 -30.25
N ALA A 162 3.79 -14.32 -31.31
CA ALA A 162 4.70 -14.85 -32.32
C ALA A 162 6.18 -14.81 -31.88
N GLY A 163 6.48 -14.23 -30.71
CA GLY A 163 7.82 -13.99 -30.20
C GLY A 163 8.15 -12.51 -30.09
N VAL A 164 9.44 -12.19 -30.04
CA VAL A 164 9.96 -10.83 -29.94
C VAL A 164 10.04 -10.23 -31.34
N ILE A 165 9.35 -9.12 -31.54
CA ILE A 165 9.36 -8.37 -32.80
C ILE A 165 10.30 -7.20 -32.65
N VAL A 166 11.32 -7.12 -33.49
CA VAL A 166 12.34 -6.06 -33.48
C VAL A 166 12.20 -5.23 -34.74
N SER A 167 12.07 -3.90 -34.60
CA SER A 167 12.10 -3.00 -35.75
C SER A 167 13.53 -2.65 -36.13
N ASN A 168 13.89 -2.95 -37.37
CA ASN A 168 15.20 -2.66 -37.94
C ASN A 168 15.07 -1.40 -38.81
N TYR A 169 15.52 -0.28 -38.27
CA TYR A 169 15.41 1.01 -38.93
C TYR A 169 16.28 1.10 -40.19
N GLY A 170 17.47 0.52 -40.16
CA GLY A 170 18.49 0.69 -41.19
C GLY A 170 18.18 -0.04 -42.50
N ASP A 171 17.34 -1.08 -42.46
CA ASP A 171 16.98 -1.89 -43.62
C ASP A 171 15.46 -2.00 -43.87
N ASN A 172 14.66 -1.23 -43.13
CA ASN A 172 13.19 -1.20 -43.24
C ASN A 172 12.56 -2.60 -43.16
N SER A 173 12.96 -3.36 -42.14
CA SER A 173 12.44 -4.70 -41.88
C SER A 173 12.03 -4.90 -40.42
N LEU A 174 11.30 -5.99 -40.16
CA LEU A 174 11.12 -6.52 -38.82
C LEU A 174 11.80 -7.88 -38.68
N SER A 175 12.52 -8.09 -37.59
CA SER A 175 12.96 -9.43 -37.18
C SER A 175 11.99 -10.00 -36.16
N VAL A 176 11.58 -11.25 -36.35
CA VAL A 176 10.82 -12.04 -35.36
C VAL A 176 11.78 -13.04 -34.73
N VAL A 177 11.93 -12.97 -33.42
CA VAL A 177 12.85 -13.80 -32.64
C VAL A 177 12.04 -14.70 -31.73
N ASP A 178 12.36 -16.00 -31.74
CA ASP A 178 11.77 -16.94 -30.79
C ASP A 178 12.39 -16.72 -29.40
N PRO A 179 11.59 -16.40 -28.37
CA PRO A 179 12.07 -16.15 -27.02
C PRO A 179 12.60 -17.41 -26.30
N ASN A 180 12.37 -18.62 -26.82
CA ASN A 180 12.85 -19.86 -26.22
C ASN A 180 14.19 -20.31 -26.81
N SER A 181 14.31 -20.29 -28.14
CA SER A 181 15.54 -20.70 -28.83
C SER A 181 16.54 -19.57 -29.02
N PHE A 182 16.14 -18.32 -28.80
CA PHE A 182 16.96 -17.11 -29.01
C PHE A 182 17.47 -16.97 -30.45
N THR A 183 16.66 -17.35 -31.44
CA THR A 183 16.99 -17.26 -32.86
C THR A 183 15.96 -16.45 -33.64
N VAL A 184 16.40 -15.73 -34.67
CA VAL A 184 15.50 -15.09 -35.65
C VAL A 184 14.79 -16.18 -36.45
N THR A 185 13.47 -16.25 -36.35
CA THR A 185 12.63 -17.21 -37.07
C THR A 185 12.11 -16.66 -38.39
N ARG A 186 11.98 -15.34 -38.51
CA ARG A 186 11.43 -14.68 -39.69
C ARG A 186 11.93 -13.23 -39.79
N THR A 187 12.17 -12.78 -41.02
CA THR A 187 12.41 -11.37 -41.34
C THR A 187 11.33 -10.89 -42.30
N ILE A 188 10.70 -9.76 -42.00
CA ILE A 188 9.60 -9.18 -42.77
C ILE A 188 10.13 -7.91 -43.45
N PRO A 189 10.29 -7.90 -44.78
CA PRO A 189 10.78 -6.73 -45.49
C PRO A 189 9.69 -5.66 -45.69
N ASN A 190 10.10 -4.48 -46.12
CA ASN A 190 9.22 -3.37 -46.52
C ASN A 190 8.32 -2.85 -45.41
N VAL A 191 8.79 -2.89 -44.16
CA VAL A 191 8.14 -2.27 -43.01
C VAL A 191 9.05 -1.15 -42.54
N PRO A 192 8.73 0.13 -42.85
CA PRO A 192 9.54 1.26 -42.41
C PRO A 192 9.80 1.21 -40.90
N GLY A 193 11.07 1.19 -40.51
CA GLY A 193 11.46 0.95 -39.12
C GLY A 193 11.33 2.20 -38.24
N SER A 194 11.38 2.00 -36.94
CA SER A 194 11.27 3.08 -35.95
C SER A 194 12.61 3.56 -35.45
N ARG A 195 12.71 4.85 -35.12
CA ARG A 195 13.83 5.42 -34.34
C ARG A 195 13.46 5.65 -32.86
N ALA A 196 12.22 5.38 -32.51
CA ALA A 196 11.68 5.56 -31.17
C ALA A 196 12.26 4.55 -30.17
N LEU A 197 12.33 4.93 -28.89
CA LEU A 197 12.60 3.99 -27.80
C LEU A 197 11.51 2.88 -27.75
N ARG A 198 10.26 3.25 -28.03
CA ARG A 198 9.08 2.36 -28.02
C ARG A 198 8.25 2.56 -29.27
N GLY A 199 8.82 2.17 -30.40
CA GLY A 199 8.25 2.32 -31.75
C GLY A 199 7.57 1.07 -32.29
N VAL A 200 7.63 -0.04 -31.57
CA VAL A 200 6.91 -1.27 -31.90
C VAL A 200 5.98 -1.61 -30.73
N LEU A 201 4.78 -2.07 -31.05
CA LEU A 201 3.82 -2.54 -30.06
C LEU A 201 3.24 -3.87 -30.55
N GLY A 202 3.59 -4.97 -29.90
CA GLY A 202 3.37 -6.33 -30.40
C GLY A 202 2.49 -7.24 -29.54
N ARG A 203 2.13 -6.82 -28.32
CA ARG A 203 1.21 -7.42 -27.31
C ARG A 203 1.88 -7.60 -25.91
N GLU A 204 1.71 -6.59 -25.06
CA GLU A 204 1.58 -6.79 -23.59
C GLU A 204 0.12 -7.09 -23.26
N SER A 205 -0.44 -8.26 -23.58
CA SER A 205 -1.86 -8.65 -23.30
C SER A 205 -2.97 -7.75 -23.93
N ILE A 206 -2.53 -6.63 -24.51
CA ILE A 206 -3.12 -5.33 -24.85
C ILE A 206 -3.65 -5.08 -26.28
N VAL A 207 -3.02 -5.58 -27.33
CA VAL A 207 -3.41 -5.21 -28.70
C VAL A 207 -3.39 -6.43 -29.61
N THR A 208 -4.34 -6.49 -30.53
CA THR A 208 -4.55 -7.62 -31.45
C THR A 208 -3.66 -7.55 -32.69
N ASN A 209 -3.09 -6.39 -33.00
CA ASN A 209 -2.19 -6.19 -34.12
C ASN A 209 -0.83 -5.70 -33.62
N VAL A 210 0.20 -5.92 -34.44
CA VAL A 210 1.51 -5.33 -34.26
C VAL A 210 1.50 -3.95 -34.90
N TRP A 211 1.85 -2.92 -34.15
CA TRP A 211 1.97 -1.55 -34.65
C TRP A 211 3.43 -1.15 -34.74
N VAL A 212 3.82 -0.51 -35.84
CA VAL A 212 5.18 -0.06 -36.08
C VAL A 212 5.16 1.40 -36.51
N ALA A 213 5.92 2.24 -35.79
CA ALA A 213 6.11 3.64 -36.12
C ALA A 213 7.27 3.80 -37.11
N GLY A 214 6.96 4.00 -38.38
CA GLY A 214 7.93 4.38 -39.40
C GLY A 214 8.26 5.86 -39.31
N THR A 215 9.21 6.22 -38.44
CA THR A 215 9.48 7.61 -38.04
C THR A 215 9.77 8.51 -39.25
N ASP A 216 10.79 8.17 -40.06
CA ASP A 216 11.22 9.03 -41.16
C ASP A 216 10.33 8.84 -42.42
N ALA A 217 9.62 7.71 -42.50
CA ALA A 217 8.64 7.41 -43.55
C ALA A 217 7.26 8.04 -43.33
N ASN A 218 7.03 8.71 -42.18
CA ASN A 218 5.77 9.35 -41.82
C ASN A 218 4.55 8.40 -41.86
N VAL A 219 4.70 7.19 -41.31
CA VAL A 219 3.66 6.15 -41.37
C VAL A 219 3.58 5.32 -40.10
N LEU A 220 2.37 4.91 -39.73
CA LEU A 220 2.12 3.78 -38.84
C LEU A 220 1.76 2.57 -39.66
N THR A 221 2.51 1.48 -39.52
CA THR A 221 2.22 0.21 -40.19
C THR A 221 1.58 -0.75 -39.20
N ILE A 222 0.42 -1.30 -39.55
CA ILE A 222 -0.32 -2.27 -38.74
C ILE A 222 -0.16 -3.64 -39.40
N ILE A 223 0.27 -4.62 -38.62
CA ILE A 223 0.63 -5.95 -39.08
C ILE A 223 -0.19 -6.98 -38.30
N ASN A 224 -0.70 -7.98 -39.01
CA ASN A 224 -1.41 -9.10 -38.40
C ASN A 224 -0.38 -9.99 -37.66
N PRO A 225 -0.53 -10.29 -36.37
CA PRO A 225 0.49 -10.99 -35.60
C PRO A 225 0.65 -12.47 -35.97
N ILE A 226 -0.36 -13.06 -36.61
CA ILE A 226 -0.36 -14.48 -37.00
C ILE A 226 0.32 -14.62 -38.37
N THR A 227 -0.20 -13.93 -39.38
CA THR A 227 0.32 -14.01 -40.75
C THR A 227 1.61 -13.20 -40.93
N MET A 228 1.82 -12.19 -40.08
CA MET A 228 2.83 -11.13 -40.23
C MET A 228 2.77 -10.38 -41.55
N GLY A 229 1.60 -10.36 -42.19
CA GLY A 229 1.32 -9.49 -43.32
C GLY A 229 0.91 -8.08 -42.86
N VAL A 230 1.28 -7.07 -43.66
CA VAL A 230 0.79 -5.70 -43.49
C VAL A 230 -0.73 -5.68 -43.72
N VAL A 231 -1.47 -5.23 -42.72
CA VAL A 231 -2.93 -5.06 -42.76
C VAL A 231 -3.26 -3.72 -43.39
N THR A 232 -2.65 -2.65 -42.88
CA THR A 232 -2.85 -1.29 -43.37
C THR A 232 -1.74 -0.37 -42.91
N SER A 233 -1.68 0.82 -43.51
CA SER A 233 -0.74 1.87 -43.19
C SER A 233 -1.49 3.19 -43.02
N ILE A 234 -1.21 3.90 -41.93
CA ILE A 234 -1.85 5.17 -41.58
C ILE A 234 -0.80 6.29 -41.67
N PRO A 235 -0.98 7.32 -42.50
CA PRO A 235 -0.08 8.46 -42.54
C PRO A 235 -0.05 9.20 -41.20
N VAL A 236 1.13 9.30 -40.59
CA VAL A 236 1.37 10.08 -39.36
C VAL A 236 2.74 10.69 -39.48
N ARG A 237 2.86 12.02 -39.37
CA ARG A 237 4.14 12.70 -39.54
C ARG A 237 5.07 12.46 -38.36
N GLY A 238 6.23 11.88 -38.62
CA GLY A 238 7.32 11.70 -37.66
C GLY A 238 6.94 10.99 -36.35
N PRO A 239 6.27 9.83 -36.33
CA PRO A 239 5.82 9.19 -35.10
C PRO A 239 7.01 8.81 -34.19
N THR A 240 6.96 9.20 -32.91
CA THR A 240 8.08 9.07 -31.94
C THR A 240 7.88 8.02 -30.86
N PHE A 241 6.67 7.55 -30.61
CA PHE A 241 6.40 6.42 -29.70
C PHE A 241 5.04 5.80 -30.03
N LEU A 242 4.83 4.57 -29.56
CA LEU A 242 3.58 3.83 -29.54
C LEU A 242 3.33 3.29 -28.13
N ARG A 243 2.19 3.65 -27.52
CA ARG A 243 1.83 3.20 -26.17
C ARG A 243 0.38 2.79 -26.11
N ALA A 244 0.12 1.62 -25.55
CA ALA A 244 -1.24 1.15 -25.35
C ALA A 244 -1.77 1.55 -23.97
N THR A 245 -3.01 2.01 -23.92
CA THR A 245 -3.77 2.24 -22.70
C THR A 245 -5.13 1.55 -22.79
N PHE A 246 -5.73 1.24 -21.64
CA PHE A 246 -7.10 0.71 -21.58
C PHE A 246 -8.03 1.81 -21.09
N GLN A 247 -9.05 2.17 -21.89
CA GLN A 247 -9.99 3.23 -21.53
C GLN A 247 -11.41 2.85 -21.96
N SER A 248 -12.35 2.86 -21.02
CA SER A 248 -13.80 2.71 -21.27
C SER A 248 -14.19 1.50 -22.14
N GLY A 249 -13.53 0.36 -21.93
CA GLY A 249 -13.82 -0.88 -22.67
C GLY A 249 -13.21 -0.96 -24.08
N ASP A 250 -12.48 0.06 -24.52
CA ASP A 250 -11.66 0.04 -25.73
C ASP A 250 -10.17 0.19 -25.38
N ARG A 251 -9.32 -0.14 -26.35
CA ARG A 251 -7.87 -0.13 -26.21
C ARG A 251 -7.32 0.95 -27.13
N LEU A 252 -6.61 1.91 -26.57
CA LEU A 252 -6.12 3.06 -27.32
C LEU A 252 -4.61 2.94 -27.52
N VAL A 253 -4.16 3.11 -28.76
CA VAL A 253 -2.74 3.26 -29.11
C VAL A 253 -2.45 4.75 -29.24
N SER A 254 -1.76 5.30 -28.26
CA SER A 254 -1.27 6.69 -28.26
C SER A 254 0.04 6.80 -29.02
N VAL A 255 0.12 7.84 -29.86
CA VAL A 255 1.22 8.08 -30.80
C VAL A 255 1.67 9.52 -30.69
N GLY A 256 2.96 9.72 -30.41
CA GLY A 256 3.58 11.04 -30.38
C GLY A 256 3.72 11.63 -31.78
N ARG A 257 3.29 12.88 -31.96
CA ARG A 257 3.45 13.68 -33.18
C ARG A 257 4.25 14.95 -32.85
N PRO A 258 5.59 14.85 -32.80
CA PRO A 258 6.44 15.96 -32.35
C PRO A 258 6.34 17.20 -33.23
N GLN A 259 6.11 17.02 -34.53
CA GLN A 259 5.97 18.13 -35.49
C GLN A 259 4.66 18.89 -35.30
N ASP A 260 3.64 18.22 -34.74
CA ASP A 260 2.31 18.77 -34.50
C ASP A 260 2.10 19.13 -33.02
N ASN A 261 3.14 19.05 -32.19
CA ASN A 261 3.10 19.24 -30.73
C ASN A 261 1.89 18.56 -30.06
N SER A 262 1.66 17.30 -30.41
CA SER A 262 0.46 16.58 -29.96
C SER A 262 0.67 15.07 -29.85
N ILE A 263 -0.24 14.43 -29.12
CA ILE A 263 -0.37 12.98 -29.02
C ILE A 263 -1.74 12.62 -29.58
N VAL A 264 -1.78 11.71 -30.54
CA VAL A 264 -3.03 11.20 -31.11
C VAL A 264 -3.23 9.76 -30.66
N SER A 265 -4.45 9.40 -30.29
CA SER A 265 -4.79 8.03 -29.91
C SER A 265 -5.63 7.37 -31.00
N PHE A 266 -5.41 6.08 -31.25
CA PHE A 266 -6.20 5.26 -32.18
C PHE A 266 -6.89 4.14 -31.42
N SER A 267 -8.14 3.84 -31.77
CA SER A 267 -8.79 2.59 -31.31
C SER A 267 -8.04 1.40 -31.90
N ALA A 268 -7.43 0.58 -31.06
CA ALA A 268 -6.76 -0.64 -31.48
C ALA A 268 -7.74 -1.67 -32.07
N THR A 269 -8.99 -1.63 -31.62
CA THR A 269 -10.04 -2.55 -32.05
C THR A 269 -10.65 -2.14 -33.38
N ARG A 270 -10.97 -0.84 -33.53
CA ARG A 270 -11.67 -0.30 -34.71
C ARG A 270 -10.73 0.26 -35.77
N LEU A 271 -9.45 0.44 -35.44
CA LEU A 271 -8.45 1.10 -36.28
C LEU A 271 -8.86 2.53 -36.71
N THR A 272 -9.63 3.22 -35.86
CA THR A 272 -10.09 4.59 -36.10
C THR A 272 -9.35 5.58 -35.20
N VAL A 273 -9.20 6.82 -35.67
CA VAL A 273 -8.67 7.93 -34.85
C VAL A 273 -9.60 8.21 -33.67
N GLY A 274 -9.01 8.41 -32.50
CA GLY A 274 -9.67 8.79 -31.26
C GLY A 274 -9.24 10.19 -30.79
N ALA A 275 -9.01 10.34 -29.49
CA ALA A 275 -8.68 11.63 -28.89
C ALA A 275 -7.29 12.15 -29.31
N THR A 276 -7.16 13.47 -29.40
CA THR A 276 -5.88 14.17 -29.57
C THR A 276 -5.62 15.07 -28.37
N ILE A 277 -4.44 14.96 -27.79
CA ILE A 277 -3.91 15.87 -26.77
C ILE A 277 -2.98 16.85 -27.48
N SER A 278 -3.34 18.13 -27.50
CA SER A 278 -2.57 19.20 -28.14
C SER A 278 -1.73 19.98 -27.14
N GLY A 279 -0.77 20.77 -27.65
CA GLY A 279 0.05 21.66 -26.81
C GLY A 279 1.12 20.92 -26.00
N ILE A 280 1.50 19.72 -26.43
CA ILE A 280 2.58 18.93 -25.84
C ILE A 280 3.81 19.12 -26.74
N PRO A 281 4.83 19.87 -26.31
CA PRO A 281 5.98 20.16 -27.15
C PRO A 281 6.79 18.91 -27.43
N THR A 282 7.07 18.63 -28.70
CA THR A 282 8.00 17.57 -29.16
C THR A 282 7.95 16.25 -28.35
N PRO A 283 6.78 15.60 -28.17
CA PRO A 283 6.62 14.36 -27.42
C PRO A 283 7.59 13.25 -27.87
N GLN A 284 8.34 12.65 -26.93
CA GLN A 284 9.35 11.61 -27.19
C GLN A 284 8.98 10.23 -26.62
N ASP A 285 8.34 10.16 -25.45
CA ASP A 285 7.74 8.95 -24.87
C ASP A 285 6.52 9.36 -24.02
N PHE A 286 5.67 8.39 -23.68
CA PHE A 286 4.43 8.60 -22.96
C PHE A 286 4.13 7.44 -22.00
N VAL A 287 3.51 7.74 -20.87
CA VAL A 287 2.89 6.71 -20.04
C VAL A 287 1.62 7.24 -19.39
N ASP A 288 0.55 6.46 -19.45
CA ASP A 288 -0.68 6.72 -18.71
C ASP A 288 -0.75 5.81 -17.49
N ARG A 289 -0.91 6.42 -16.31
CA ARG A 289 -1.07 5.70 -15.04
C ARG A 289 -2.31 6.15 -14.28
N GLY A 290 -3.42 6.38 -15.01
CA GLY A 290 -4.76 6.54 -14.45
C GLY A 290 -4.79 7.56 -13.32
N GLY A 291 -4.94 7.10 -12.09
CA GLY A 291 -4.97 7.96 -10.89
C GLY A 291 -3.72 8.84 -10.68
N LEU A 292 -2.56 8.52 -11.27
CA LEU A 292 -1.38 9.42 -11.26
C LEU A 292 -1.37 10.46 -12.38
N GLY A 293 -2.22 10.30 -13.39
CA GLY A 293 -2.20 11.09 -14.62
C GLY A 293 -1.31 10.49 -15.71
N GLN A 294 -1.20 11.25 -16.80
CA GLN A 294 -0.40 10.92 -17.98
C GLN A 294 0.92 11.69 -17.94
N PHE A 295 2.03 11.06 -18.33
CA PHE A 295 3.35 11.66 -18.33
C PHE A 295 3.96 11.59 -19.73
N VAL A 296 4.66 12.64 -20.13
CA VAL A 296 5.28 12.77 -21.45
C VAL A 296 6.68 13.34 -21.31
N THR A 297 7.66 12.68 -21.90
CA THR A 297 8.97 13.31 -22.10
C THR A 297 8.85 14.26 -23.28
N THR A 298 9.29 15.50 -23.07
CA THR A 298 9.23 16.58 -24.06
C THR A 298 10.64 17.02 -24.39
N GLY A 299 10.87 17.57 -25.59
CA GLY A 299 12.15 18.18 -25.92
C GLY A 299 12.41 19.53 -25.22
N LEU A 300 11.51 19.98 -24.33
CA LEU A 300 11.76 21.16 -23.50
C LEU A 300 12.74 20.81 -22.37
N GLY A 301 13.84 21.56 -22.34
CA GLY A 301 14.94 21.35 -21.40
C GLY A 301 14.48 21.22 -19.96
N ASN A 302 14.99 20.19 -19.29
CA ASN A 302 14.90 19.95 -17.86
C ASN A 302 13.50 19.66 -17.30
N SER A 303 12.57 19.09 -18.07
CA SER A 303 11.26 18.74 -17.52
C SER A 303 10.55 17.55 -18.16
N ILE A 304 9.53 17.05 -17.46
CA ILE A 304 8.52 16.09 -17.96
C ILE A 304 7.15 16.75 -17.87
N ALA A 305 6.33 16.62 -18.92
CA ALA A 305 4.95 17.09 -18.87
C ALA A 305 4.07 16.05 -18.17
N ARG A 306 3.27 16.49 -17.19
CA ARG A 306 2.19 15.71 -16.56
C ARG A 306 0.85 16.30 -17.00
N ILE A 307 0.00 15.45 -17.57
CA ILE A 307 -1.32 15.81 -18.08
C ILE A 307 -2.39 15.18 -17.18
N ALA A 308 -3.39 15.99 -16.87
CA ALA A 308 -4.49 15.65 -15.99
C ALA A 308 -5.79 16.29 -16.46
N GLY A 309 -6.65 15.49 -17.07
CA GLY A 309 -7.80 16.02 -17.80
C GLY A 309 -7.33 16.95 -18.91
N THR A 310 -7.66 18.24 -18.82
CA THR A 310 -7.24 19.27 -19.79
C THR A 310 -6.02 20.09 -19.35
N THR A 311 -5.48 19.82 -18.16
CA THR A 311 -4.39 20.60 -17.58
C THR A 311 -3.05 19.91 -17.82
N THR A 312 -2.09 20.66 -18.37
CA THR A 312 -0.70 20.22 -18.52
C THR A 312 0.18 21.01 -17.57
N THR A 313 0.93 20.30 -16.71
CA THR A 313 1.92 20.87 -15.79
C THR A 313 3.30 20.30 -16.10
N PHE A 314 4.33 21.12 -16.10
CA PHE A 314 5.70 20.65 -16.29
C PHE A 314 6.37 20.39 -14.93
N ILE A 315 6.93 19.19 -14.77
CA ILE A 315 7.73 18.80 -13.61
C ILE A 315 9.17 19.17 -13.93
N PRO A 316 9.79 20.14 -13.23
CA PRO A 316 11.14 20.62 -13.53
C PRO A 316 12.23 19.64 -13.05
N ASP A 317 13.49 20.03 -13.26
CA ASP A 317 14.72 19.39 -12.77
C ASP A 317 14.99 17.95 -13.28
N ILE A 318 14.56 17.67 -14.51
CA ILE A 318 14.79 16.37 -15.18
C ILE A 318 15.47 16.61 -16.54
N PRO A 319 16.78 16.94 -16.56
CA PRO A 319 17.50 17.34 -17.76
C PRO A 319 17.61 16.21 -18.81
N GLY A 320 17.19 16.51 -20.04
CA GLY A 320 17.26 15.57 -21.15
C GLY A 320 16.31 14.37 -21.06
N ALA A 321 15.25 14.44 -20.24
CA ALA A 321 14.32 13.34 -19.98
C ALA A 321 13.99 12.51 -21.24
N ALA A 322 14.28 11.21 -21.21
CA ALA A 322 14.29 10.37 -22.41
C ALA A 322 13.18 9.30 -22.39
N GLY A 323 13.38 8.22 -21.63
CA GLY A 323 12.47 7.09 -21.55
C GLY A 323 11.54 7.17 -20.36
N LEU A 324 10.32 6.65 -20.53
CA LEU A 324 9.33 6.48 -19.48
C LEU A 324 8.98 5.01 -19.29
N THR A 325 8.58 4.66 -18.08
CA THR A 325 7.77 3.46 -17.83
C THR A 325 6.94 3.69 -16.57
N GLY A 326 6.07 2.77 -16.25
CA GLY A 326 5.42 2.77 -14.96
C GLY A 326 4.79 1.42 -14.69
N GLY A 327 4.22 1.25 -13.51
CA GLY A 327 3.56 0.01 -13.15
C GLY A 327 2.53 0.21 -12.06
N ILE A 328 1.78 -0.87 -11.83
CA ILE A 328 0.77 -0.98 -10.81
C ILE A 328 1.17 -2.16 -9.94
N PHE A 329 1.10 -2.00 -8.61
CA PHE A 329 1.22 -3.12 -7.69
C PHE A 329 0.02 -3.17 -6.75
N SER A 330 -0.62 -4.33 -6.70
CA SER A 330 -1.66 -4.67 -5.72
C SER A 330 -1.16 -5.81 -4.87
N SER A 331 -1.08 -5.63 -3.54
CA SER A 331 -0.89 -6.77 -2.64
C SER A 331 -2.18 -7.58 -2.61
N SER A 332 -2.15 -8.88 -2.86
CA SER A 332 -3.36 -9.73 -2.88
C SER A 332 -4.01 -9.95 -1.50
N ASP A 333 -3.39 -9.46 -0.42
CA ASP A 333 -3.72 -9.86 0.96
C ASP A 333 -4.80 -8.98 1.62
N LEU A 334 -5.47 -8.09 0.88
CA LEU A 334 -6.51 -7.19 1.42
C LEU A 334 -7.78 -7.23 0.55
N ILE A 335 -8.95 -7.12 1.19
CA ILE A 335 -10.29 -7.12 0.55
C ILE A 335 -10.50 -5.88 -0.36
N SER A 336 -9.61 -4.88 -0.27
CA SER A 336 -9.45 -3.76 -1.21
C SER A 336 -8.00 -3.26 -1.10
N PRO A 337 -7.04 -3.86 -1.82
CA PRO A 337 -5.64 -3.55 -1.60
C PRO A 337 -5.32 -2.15 -2.12
N PRO A 338 -4.58 -1.34 -1.36
CA PRO A 338 -4.10 -0.05 -1.85
C PRO A 338 -3.20 -0.31 -3.06
N VAL A 339 -3.65 0.19 -4.21
CA VAL A 339 -2.94 0.08 -5.47
C VAL A 339 -1.87 1.17 -5.50
N ALA A 340 -0.60 0.77 -5.52
CA ALA A 340 0.51 1.70 -5.65
C ALA A 340 0.87 1.83 -7.14
N ASN A 341 0.64 3.03 -7.68
CA ASN A 341 1.09 3.39 -9.01
C ASN A 341 2.47 4.05 -8.93
N PHE A 342 3.30 3.83 -9.95
CA PHE A 342 4.55 4.56 -10.11
C PHE A 342 4.84 4.88 -11.57
N VAL A 343 5.64 5.91 -11.79
CA VAL A 343 6.28 6.23 -13.07
C VAL A 343 7.78 6.34 -12.86
N LEU A 344 8.57 5.77 -13.77
CA LEU A 344 10.01 5.95 -13.85
C LEU A 344 10.34 6.78 -15.09
N ALA A 345 11.32 7.67 -14.96
CA ALA A 345 11.89 8.41 -16.08
C ALA A 345 13.40 8.39 -16.05
N THR A 346 14.04 8.27 -17.21
CA THR A 346 15.50 8.38 -17.35
C THR A 346 15.91 9.80 -17.73
N SER A 347 17.09 10.20 -17.26
CA SER A 347 17.67 11.53 -17.48
C SER A 347 19.13 11.36 -17.93
N PRO A 348 19.38 11.32 -19.25
CA PRO A 348 20.70 11.18 -19.86
C PRO A 348 21.70 12.21 -19.37
N ASP A 349 21.25 13.46 -19.19
CA ASP A 349 22.13 14.59 -18.90
C ASP A 349 22.56 14.64 -17.43
N SER A 350 21.79 14.00 -16.53
CA SER A 350 22.14 13.89 -15.11
C SER A 350 22.63 12.50 -14.70
N ASN A 351 22.62 11.50 -15.58
CA ASN A 351 22.86 10.09 -15.24
C ASN A 351 21.97 9.59 -14.08
N ARG A 352 20.67 9.94 -14.13
CA ARG A 352 19.71 9.55 -13.09
C ARG A 352 18.46 8.89 -13.64
N VAL A 353 17.80 8.15 -12.75
CA VAL A 353 16.43 7.68 -12.89
C VAL A 353 15.57 8.40 -11.86
N PHE A 354 14.41 8.89 -12.26
CA PHE A 354 13.44 9.57 -11.42
C PHE A 354 12.24 8.66 -11.19
N LEU A 355 11.77 8.57 -9.95
CA LEU A 355 10.60 7.82 -9.53
C LEU A 355 9.52 8.80 -9.08
N PHE A 356 8.35 8.71 -9.72
CA PHE A 356 7.15 9.49 -9.38
C PHE A 356 6.10 8.60 -8.78
N GLN A 357 5.54 9.03 -7.65
CA GLN A 357 4.49 8.33 -6.94
C GLN A 357 3.48 9.32 -6.36
N ALA A 358 2.30 8.85 -6.00
CA ALA A 358 1.37 9.66 -5.24
C ALA A 358 1.95 9.96 -3.85
N GLN A 359 1.77 11.18 -3.38
CA GLN A 359 1.97 11.51 -1.98
C GLN A 359 1.06 10.62 -1.12
N PRO A 360 1.59 9.95 -0.08
CA PRO A 360 0.77 9.12 0.78
C PRO A 360 -0.32 9.98 1.43
N SER A 361 -1.57 9.51 1.32
CA SER A 361 -2.75 10.21 1.81
C SER A 361 -2.95 10.07 3.33
N SER A 362 -2.27 9.12 3.97
CA SER A 362 -2.32 8.91 5.41
C SER A 362 -0.93 8.70 6.01
N PRO A 363 -0.73 9.06 7.29
CA PRO A 363 0.48 8.71 8.02
C PRO A 363 0.73 7.20 8.05
N PRO A 364 1.99 6.78 8.27
CA PRO A 364 2.32 5.36 8.33
C PRO A 364 1.66 4.71 9.55
N ARG A 365 1.43 3.39 9.51
CA ARG A 365 0.93 2.61 10.66
C ARG A 365 1.95 1.53 11.03
N GLN A 366 3.11 1.94 11.56
CA GLN A 366 4.22 1.02 11.83
C GLN A 366 4.05 0.21 13.13
N PHE A 367 3.13 0.62 14.00
CA PHE A 367 2.72 -0.13 15.18
C PHE A 367 1.28 0.20 15.57
N GLY A 368 0.66 -0.66 16.37
CA GLY A 368 -0.64 -0.43 17.00
C GLY A 368 -0.54 -0.58 18.51
N ALA A 369 -1.54 -0.07 19.22
CA ALA A 369 -1.69 -0.26 20.67
C ALA A 369 -2.98 -1.03 20.96
N ALA A 370 -2.90 -1.97 21.88
CA ALA A 370 -4.02 -2.77 22.37
C ALA A 370 -4.31 -2.40 23.82
N ASN A 371 -5.58 -2.48 24.22
CA ASN A 371 -5.95 -2.43 25.63
C ASN A 371 -5.22 -3.56 26.40
N GLY A 372 -4.56 -3.24 27.50
CA GLY A 372 -3.70 -4.16 28.24
C GLY A 372 -4.43 -5.27 28.99
N ALA A 373 -5.76 -5.18 29.10
CA ALA A 373 -6.61 -6.20 29.70
C ALA A 373 -7.31 -7.07 28.65
N SER A 374 -7.94 -6.43 27.66
CA SER A 374 -8.79 -7.11 26.67
C SER A 374 -8.10 -7.46 25.36
N PHE A 375 -6.91 -6.90 25.10
CA PHE A 375 -6.20 -6.93 23.82
C PHE A 375 -6.98 -6.33 22.63
N ALA A 376 -8.06 -5.59 22.89
CA ALA A 376 -8.78 -4.86 21.85
C ALA A 376 -7.91 -3.75 21.25
N THR A 377 -7.87 -3.64 19.92
CA THR A 377 -6.97 -2.74 19.17
C THR A 377 -7.65 -1.57 18.49
N LEU A 378 -8.98 -1.50 18.50
CA LEU A 378 -9.73 -0.48 17.76
C LEU A 378 -9.56 0.93 18.34
N GLN A 379 -9.35 1.03 19.64
CA GLN A 379 -9.23 2.30 20.35
C GLN A 379 -8.61 2.12 21.73
N ILE A 380 -8.03 3.19 22.23
CA ILE A 380 -7.47 3.31 23.58
C ILE A 380 -8.01 4.60 24.25
N ALA A 381 -7.80 4.76 25.55
CA ALA A 381 -8.32 5.90 26.31
C ALA A 381 -7.29 6.48 27.30
N PRO A 382 -7.36 7.78 27.64
CA PRO A 382 -6.43 8.39 28.58
C PRO A 382 -6.29 7.58 29.88
N GLY A 383 -5.05 7.43 30.35
CA GLY A 383 -4.73 6.71 31.59
C GLY A 383 -4.82 5.18 31.52
N LEU A 384 -5.25 4.58 30.39
CA LEU A 384 -5.31 3.12 30.28
C LEU A 384 -3.92 2.48 30.36
N LEU A 385 -3.89 1.25 30.87
CA LEU A 385 -2.80 0.31 30.63
C LEU A 385 -2.98 -0.32 29.24
N ALA A 386 -1.94 -0.25 28.42
CA ALA A 386 -1.94 -0.70 27.04
C ALA A 386 -0.66 -1.46 26.69
N SER A 387 -0.75 -2.25 25.63
CA SER A 387 0.36 -3.01 25.07
C SER A 387 0.61 -2.65 23.61
N ILE A 388 1.87 -2.48 23.22
CA ILE A 388 2.31 -2.42 21.81
C ILE A 388 3.10 -3.70 21.52
N PHE A 389 2.79 -4.35 20.40
CA PHE A 389 3.55 -5.49 19.88
C PHE A 389 4.37 -5.04 18.67
N ALA A 390 5.65 -4.79 18.88
CA ALA A 390 6.58 -4.33 17.85
C ALA A 390 8.01 -4.69 18.26
N THR A 391 8.92 -4.83 17.28
CA THR A 391 10.34 -5.02 17.56
C THR A 391 10.93 -3.74 18.15
N THR A 392 11.31 -3.80 19.42
CA THR A 392 11.76 -2.64 20.21
C THR A 392 13.25 -2.35 20.06
N GLY A 393 14.04 -3.35 19.62
CA GLY A 393 15.50 -3.25 19.52
C GLY A 393 16.24 -3.62 20.81
N VAL A 394 15.55 -3.96 21.89
CA VAL A 394 16.19 -4.52 23.10
C VAL A 394 16.37 -6.04 22.97
N SER A 395 17.42 -6.57 23.58
CA SER A 395 17.73 -8.03 23.60
C SER A 395 17.22 -8.76 24.83
N GLN A 396 16.77 -8.04 25.86
CA GLN A 396 16.29 -8.58 27.14
C GLN A 396 15.09 -7.80 27.66
N ASN A 397 14.44 -8.34 28.68
CA ASN A 397 13.29 -7.71 29.32
C ASN A 397 13.72 -6.68 30.36
N PHE A 398 13.04 -5.54 30.38
CA PHE A 398 13.14 -4.50 31.39
C PHE A 398 11.77 -4.28 32.03
N SER A 399 11.73 -4.11 33.35
CA SER A 399 10.52 -3.80 34.10
C SER A 399 10.75 -2.57 34.97
N ALA A 400 9.73 -1.74 35.15
CA ALA A 400 9.78 -0.62 36.08
C ALA A 400 9.90 -1.12 37.53
N THR A 401 10.74 -0.47 38.33
CA THR A 401 11.01 -0.86 39.73
C THR A 401 10.58 0.20 40.75
N SER A 402 10.03 1.33 40.28
CA SER A 402 9.62 2.46 41.12
C SER A 402 8.43 3.19 40.52
N LEU A 403 7.75 3.95 41.37
CA LEU A 403 6.75 4.94 40.98
C LEU A 403 7.31 6.36 41.21
N PRO A 404 6.94 7.35 40.38
CA PRO A 404 6.16 7.22 39.15
C PRO A 404 6.89 6.36 38.11
N LEU A 405 6.12 5.71 37.22
CA LEU A 405 6.69 4.86 36.17
C LEU A 405 7.65 5.66 35.27
N PRO A 406 8.78 5.06 34.84
CA PRO A 406 9.76 5.74 34.01
C PRO A 406 9.22 5.99 32.60
N LYS A 407 9.60 7.12 31.99
CA LYS A 407 9.25 7.45 30.59
C LYS A 407 10.23 6.86 29.57
N THR A 408 11.38 6.38 30.06
CA THR A 408 12.41 5.69 29.28
C THR A 408 12.76 4.38 29.96
N LEU A 409 12.69 3.27 29.24
CA LEU A 409 13.03 1.95 29.78
C LEU A 409 13.77 1.14 28.71
N GLY A 410 14.95 0.62 29.05
CA GLY A 410 15.82 -0.06 28.08
C GLY A 410 16.24 0.80 26.88
N GLY A 411 16.22 2.14 26.99
CA GLY A 411 16.48 3.08 25.90
C GLY A 411 15.28 3.36 24.98
N VAL A 412 14.12 2.74 25.24
CA VAL A 412 12.88 2.95 24.48
C VAL A 412 12.08 4.10 25.08
N THR A 413 11.50 4.95 24.24
CA THR A 413 10.51 5.99 24.63
C THR A 413 9.27 5.93 23.74
N LEU A 414 8.14 6.36 24.29
CA LEU A 414 6.86 6.45 23.59
C LEU A 414 6.24 7.84 23.76
N ARG A 415 5.84 8.46 22.65
CA ARG A 415 5.16 9.76 22.61
C ARG A 415 3.82 9.66 21.90
N PHE A 416 2.83 10.39 22.41
CA PHE A 416 1.47 10.47 21.86
C PHE A 416 1.05 11.93 21.72
N GLY A 417 0.32 12.28 20.65
CA GLY A 417 0.05 13.67 20.27
C GLY A 417 1.13 14.23 19.36
N GLY A 418 1.29 15.55 19.33
CA GLY A 418 2.17 16.20 18.35
C GLY A 418 1.57 16.25 16.94
N THR A 419 2.43 16.41 15.93
CA THR A 419 2.00 16.49 14.52
C THR A 419 2.81 15.60 13.61
N LEU A 420 2.14 15.06 12.58
CA LEU A 420 2.78 14.34 11.47
C LEU A 420 2.59 15.14 10.19
N THR A 421 3.68 15.53 9.55
CA THR A 421 3.67 16.22 8.26
C THR A 421 4.48 15.42 7.25
N PHE A 422 4.00 15.36 6.01
CA PHE A 422 4.75 14.70 4.94
C PHE A 422 5.66 15.72 4.25
N ASP A 423 6.97 15.45 4.26
CA ASP A 423 7.95 16.20 3.49
C ASP A 423 8.04 15.60 2.07
N THR A 424 7.59 16.38 1.09
CA THR A 424 7.57 15.96 -0.31
C THR A 424 8.95 15.80 -0.91
N ASN A 425 9.94 16.58 -0.44
CA ASN A 425 11.30 16.56 -0.95
C ASN A 425 12.07 15.36 -0.40
N ALA A 426 11.94 15.10 0.90
CA ALA A 426 12.54 13.94 1.55
C ALA A 426 11.73 12.64 1.35
N ALA A 427 10.53 12.73 0.77
CA ALA A 427 9.59 11.62 0.60
C ALA A 427 9.30 10.89 1.93
N LYS A 428 9.20 11.63 3.04
CA LYS A 428 9.19 11.07 4.40
C LYS A 428 8.19 11.79 5.30
N TRP A 429 7.56 11.03 6.20
CA TRP A 429 6.80 11.60 7.31
C TRP A 429 7.72 12.10 8.42
N ASN A 430 7.54 13.36 8.79
CA ASN A 430 8.22 14.01 9.90
C ASN A 430 7.26 14.12 11.09
N TYR A 431 7.74 13.70 12.25
CA TYR A 431 7.03 13.82 13.51
C TYR A 431 7.58 15.02 14.28
N SER A 432 6.69 15.95 14.65
CA SER A 432 7.02 17.02 15.59
C SER A 432 6.52 16.65 16.99
N PRO A 433 7.40 16.61 18.00
CA PRO A 433 7.01 16.30 19.36
C PRO A 433 6.31 17.47 20.08
N VAL A 434 6.19 18.65 19.45
CA VAL A 434 5.55 19.83 20.07
C VAL A 434 4.08 19.53 20.35
N GLY A 435 3.68 19.63 21.62
CA GLY A 435 2.32 19.26 22.06
C GLY A 435 2.09 17.75 22.26
N SER A 436 3.13 16.92 22.14
CA SER A 436 3.07 15.51 22.50
C SER A 436 3.33 15.28 23.99
N LEU A 437 2.80 14.17 24.51
CA LEU A 437 3.01 13.68 25.87
C LEU A 437 3.78 12.34 25.82
N GLU A 438 4.71 12.16 26.75
CA GLU A 438 5.44 10.91 26.93
C GLU A 438 4.64 9.93 27.78
N ALA A 439 4.52 8.69 27.30
CA ALA A 439 3.91 7.60 28.05
C ALA A 439 4.86 7.06 29.12
N ALA A 440 4.27 6.62 30.23
CA ALA A 440 5.00 5.97 31.30
C ALA A 440 5.05 4.46 31.07
N LEU A 441 6.22 3.84 31.20
CA LEU A 441 6.49 2.47 30.77
C LEU A 441 6.52 1.53 31.97
N LEU A 442 5.74 0.45 31.90
CA LEU A 442 5.74 -0.63 32.90
C LEU A 442 6.76 -1.71 32.54
N PHE A 443 6.84 -2.05 31.25
CA PHE A 443 7.65 -3.16 30.75
C PHE A 443 8.08 -2.90 29.31
N VAL A 444 9.32 -3.27 28.98
CA VAL A 444 9.86 -3.29 27.61
C VAL A 444 10.61 -4.59 27.41
N GLY A 445 10.15 -5.43 26.48
CA GLY A 445 10.84 -6.63 26.01
C GLY A 445 11.15 -6.54 24.52
N PRO A 446 11.79 -7.56 23.91
CA PRO A 446 12.19 -7.53 22.51
C PRO A 446 11.05 -7.26 21.52
N ASN A 447 9.83 -7.74 21.83
CA ASN A 447 8.67 -7.68 20.95
C ASN A 447 7.41 -7.07 21.59
N GLN A 448 7.53 -6.50 22.79
CA GLN A 448 6.36 -5.99 23.53
C GLN A 448 6.74 -4.80 24.41
N ILE A 449 5.85 -3.82 24.49
CA ILE A 449 5.91 -2.72 25.45
C ILE A 449 4.58 -2.66 26.19
N ASN A 450 4.60 -2.62 27.52
CA ASN A 450 3.42 -2.29 28.33
C ASN A 450 3.61 -0.90 28.93
N PHE A 451 2.60 -0.06 28.79
CA PHE A 451 2.69 1.35 29.15
C PHE A 451 1.34 1.88 29.65
N GLN A 452 1.39 3.00 30.37
CA GLN A 452 0.22 3.83 30.65
C GLN A 452 0.14 4.92 29.58
N LEU A 453 -0.99 5.00 28.87
CA LEU A 453 -1.24 6.14 28.00
C LEU A 453 -1.36 7.41 28.87
N PRO A 454 -0.71 8.54 28.50
CA PRO A 454 -0.72 9.75 29.31
C PRO A 454 -2.15 10.17 29.68
N PRO A 455 -2.51 10.34 30.96
CA PRO A 455 -3.86 10.73 31.36
C PRO A 455 -4.34 12.06 30.78
N GLY A 456 -3.43 12.97 30.42
CA GLY A 456 -3.77 14.27 29.82
C GLY A 456 -3.84 14.28 28.29
N ILE A 457 -3.80 13.13 27.61
CA ILE A 457 -3.89 13.09 26.15
C ILE A 457 -5.32 13.39 25.68
N SER A 458 -5.48 14.30 24.72
CA SER A 458 -6.79 14.61 24.16
C SER A 458 -7.32 13.47 23.27
N PRO A 459 -8.62 13.14 23.32
CA PRO A 459 -9.25 12.23 22.36
C PRO A 459 -9.16 12.71 20.90
N GLY A 460 -9.19 11.77 19.96
CA GLY A 460 -9.18 12.02 18.52
C GLY A 460 -9.09 10.74 17.69
N ASP A 461 -9.62 10.76 16.46
CA ASP A 461 -9.67 9.57 15.60
C ASP A 461 -8.32 9.21 14.94
N SER A 462 -7.35 10.14 14.95
CA SER A 462 -6.04 9.94 14.33
C SER A 462 -4.94 10.70 15.09
N VAL A 463 -4.79 10.40 16.39
CA VAL A 463 -3.75 10.99 17.24
C VAL A 463 -2.39 10.42 16.86
N PRO A 464 -1.39 11.26 16.50
CA PRO A 464 -0.05 10.77 16.18
C PRO A 464 0.64 10.10 17.37
N ALA A 465 1.50 9.13 17.08
CA ALA A 465 2.38 8.54 18.07
C ALA A 465 3.73 8.15 17.46
N GLN A 466 4.78 8.23 18.29
CA GLN A 466 6.14 7.88 17.93
C GLN A 466 6.72 6.92 18.97
N LEU A 467 7.34 5.84 18.49
CA LEU A 467 8.19 4.95 19.25
C LEU A 467 9.64 5.21 18.84
N THR A 468 10.51 5.48 19.81
CA THR A 468 11.95 5.63 19.60
C THR A 468 12.68 4.45 20.22
N LYS A 469 13.51 3.79 19.41
CA LYS A 469 14.32 2.63 19.81
C LYS A 469 15.66 3.06 20.41
N PRO A 470 16.40 2.14 21.07
CA PRO A 470 17.69 2.46 21.69
C PRO A 470 18.76 2.91 20.68
N ASP A 471 18.67 2.49 19.42
CA ASP A 471 19.56 2.89 18.32
C ASP A 471 19.19 4.26 17.70
N GLY A 472 18.18 4.94 18.24
CA GLY A 472 17.67 6.22 17.75
C GLY A 472 16.72 6.10 16.55
N THR A 473 16.50 4.90 16.00
CA THR A 473 15.49 4.71 14.95
C THR A 473 14.08 4.88 15.51
N THR A 474 13.16 5.34 14.67
CA THR A 474 11.78 5.63 15.08
C THR A 474 10.75 4.88 14.25
N LEU A 475 9.65 4.53 14.90
CA LEU A 475 8.42 4.06 14.27
C LEU A 475 7.32 5.09 14.52
N LEU A 476 6.45 5.29 13.53
CA LEU A 476 5.37 6.28 13.52
C LEU A 476 4.03 5.59 13.29
N THR A 477 3.00 6.08 13.97
CA THR A 477 1.62 5.63 13.78
C THR A 477 0.61 6.74 14.05
N THR A 478 -0.65 6.48 13.74
CA THR A 478 -1.78 7.22 14.32
C THR A 478 -2.76 6.25 14.97
N LEU A 479 -3.30 6.65 16.12
CA LEU A 479 -4.19 5.84 16.94
C LEU A 479 -5.50 6.57 17.21
N ARG A 480 -6.57 5.80 17.35
CA ARG A 480 -7.86 6.30 17.81
C ARG A 480 -7.87 6.36 19.33
N ILE A 481 -7.95 7.57 19.88
CA ILE A 481 -8.07 7.82 21.31
C ILE A 481 -9.49 8.29 21.59
N THR A 482 -10.16 7.63 22.51
CA THR A 482 -11.55 7.91 22.89
C THR A 482 -11.63 8.28 24.37
N ALA A 483 -12.76 8.81 24.81
CA ALA A 483 -12.93 9.19 26.22
C ALA A 483 -12.83 7.98 27.18
N ALA A 484 -13.28 6.79 26.75
CA ALA A 484 -13.14 5.54 27.51
C ALA A 484 -12.98 4.36 26.55
N ALA A 485 -12.19 3.37 26.96
CA ALA A 485 -11.95 2.13 26.22
C ALA A 485 -11.84 0.96 27.20
N PRO A 486 -12.96 0.53 27.82
CA PRO A 486 -12.95 -0.48 28.88
C PRO A 486 -12.31 -1.80 28.47
N GLY A 487 -11.55 -2.40 29.38
CA GLY A 487 -11.11 -3.79 29.28
C GLY A 487 -11.02 -4.41 30.67
N ILE A 488 -11.64 -5.57 30.87
CA ILE A 488 -11.65 -6.29 32.16
C ILE A 488 -10.47 -7.25 32.17
N PHE A 489 -9.64 -7.18 33.22
CA PHE A 489 -8.53 -8.10 33.39
C PHE A 489 -9.06 -9.51 33.64
N THR A 490 -8.33 -10.51 33.18
CA THR A 490 -8.68 -11.92 33.36
C THR A 490 -7.56 -12.64 34.10
N VAL A 491 -7.91 -13.71 34.82
CA VAL A 491 -6.95 -14.49 35.61
C VAL A 491 -5.79 -15.02 34.74
N LEU A 492 -6.09 -15.46 33.52
CA LEU A 492 -5.09 -15.97 32.57
C LEU A 492 -4.41 -14.88 31.72
N GLN A 493 -4.71 -13.60 31.99
CA GLN A 493 -4.08 -12.45 31.32
C GLN A 493 -4.18 -12.48 29.78
N ASN A 494 -5.24 -13.07 29.23
CA ASN A 494 -5.47 -13.21 27.80
C ASN A 494 -6.77 -12.54 27.32
N GLY A 495 -7.49 -11.85 28.21
CA GLY A 495 -8.71 -11.12 27.89
C GLY A 495 -9.96 -11.99 27.75
N ILE A 496 -9.88 -13.30 28.01
CA ILE A 496 -11.01 -14.24 27.91
C ILE A 496 -11.16 -15.09 29.18
N GLY A 497 -12.37 -15.61 29.43
CA GLY A 497 -12.64 -16.52 30.55
C GLY A 497 -12.85 -15.79 31.88
N GLN A 498 -12.31 -16.34 32.98
CA GLN A 498 -12.56 -15.85 34.34
C GLN A 498 -11.99 -14.45 34.55
N ALA A 499 -12.84 -13.52 34.98
CA ALA A 499 -12.47 -12.14 35.28
C ALA A 499 -11.60 -12.05 36.55
N ALA A 500 -10.72 -11.05 36.60
CA ALA A 500 -10.04 -10.61 37.81
C ALA A 500 -11.02 -9.83 38.68
N VAL A 501 -11.78 -10.58 39.48
CA VAL A 501 -12.87 -10.07 40.32
C VAL A 501 -12.69 -10.59 41.75
N LEU A 502 -12.97 -9.75 42.74
CA LEU A 502 -13.12 -10.16 44.14
C LEU A 502 -14.60 -10.12 44.53
N ASN A 503 -15.00 -11.05 45.38
CA ASN A 503 -16.29 -11.03 46.06
C ASN A 503 -16.29 -10.01 47.21
N GLU A 504 -17.45 -9.79 47.81
CA GLU A 504 -17.66 -8.84 48.91
C GLU A 504 -16.71 -9.06 50.10
N ASN A 505 -16.35 -10.32 50.36
CA ASN A 505 -15.42 -10.71 51.42
C ASN A 505 -13.93 -10.68 50.99
N ASN A 506 -13.59 -10.03 49.87
CA ASN A 506 -12.27 -9.97 49.26
C ASN A 506 -11.70 -11.32 48.76
N SER A 507 -12.47 -12.41 48.77
CA SER A 507 -12.05 -13.66 48.13
C SER A 507 -12.09 -13.53 46.61
N GLN A 508 -11.17 -14.20 45.91
CA GLN A 508 -11.18 -14.21 44.45
C GLN A 508 -12.42 -14.97 43.94
N ASN A 509 -13.13 -14.36 42.99
CA ASN A 509 -14.29 -14.97 42.36
C ASN A 509 -13.86 -16.13 41.45
N PHE A 510 -14.37 -17.32 41.75
CA PHE A 510 -14.16 -18.56 41.00
C PHE A 510 -15.36 -19.48 41.20
N GLY A 511 -15.47 -20.56 40.40
CA GLY A 511 -16.50 -21.58 40.62
C GLY A 511 -16.51 -22.20 42.03
N THR A 512 -15.38 -22.17 42.74
CA THR A 512 -15.25 -22.62 44.14
C THR A 512 -15.63 -21.55 45.18
N ASN A 513 -15.66 -20.28 44.78
CA ASN A 513 -16.01 -19.12 45.61
C ASN A 513 -16.96 -18.20 44.81
N PRO A 514 -18.19 -18.64 44.49
CA PRO A 514 -19.14 -17.82 43.74
C PRO A 514 -19.59 -16.59 44.53
N ALA A 515 -19.96 -15.53 43.84
CA ALA A 515 -20.59 -14.35 44.44
C ALA A 515 -22.08 -14.64 44.69
N LYS A 516 -22.60 -14.26 45.86
CA LYS A 516 -24.04 -14.35 46.13
C LYS A 516 -24.79 -13.28 45.35
N ARG A 517 -25.95 -13.62 44.82
CA ARG A 517 -26.91 -12.60 44.34
C ARG A 517 -27.20 -11.56 45.42
N GLY A 518 -27.21 -10.29 45.04
CA GLY A 518 -27.35 -9.15 45.95
C GLY A 518 -26.07 -8.73 46.68
N SER A 519 -24.99 -9.53 46.62
CA SER A 519 -23.67 -9.12 47.15
C SER A 519 -22.94 -8.20 46.17
N VAL A 520 -21.94 -7.48 46.67
CA VAL A 520 -21.10 -6.59 45.86
C VAL A 520 -19.84 -7.32 45.41
N ILE A 521 -19.52 -7.23 44.12
CA ILE A 521 -18.23 -7.67 43.58
C ILE A 521 -17.36 -6.47 43.21
N GLN A 522 -16.04 -6.66 43.27
CA GLN A 522 -15.02 -5.70 42.86
C GLN A 522 -14.42 -6.16 41.53
N ILE A 523 -14.62 -5.39 40.48
CA ILE A 523 -14.18 -5.69 39.11
C ILE A 523 -12.92 -4.87 38.82
N TYR A 524 -11.84 -5.55 38.42
CA TYR A 524 -10.60 -4.90 38.00
C TYR A 524 -10.49 -4.80 36.49
N ALA A 525 -10.32 -3.57 36.01
CA ALA A 525 -10.33 -3.21 34.61
C ALA A 525 -9.27 -2.14 34.30
N THR A 526 -9.20 -1.71 33.05
CA THR A 526 -8.49 -0.50 32.63
C THR A 526 -9.25 0.23 31.52
N GLY A 527 -8.80 1.43 31.15
CA GLY A 527 -9.41 2.22 30.09
C GLY A 527 -10.66 2.99 30.52
N ALA A 528 -10.71 3.40 31.79
CA ALA A 528 -11.80 4.22 32.33
C ALA A 528 -11.86 5.63 31.72
N GLY A 529 -10.73 6.14 31.22
CA GLY A 529 -10.59 7.53 30.81
C GLY A 529 -10.13 8.45 31.93
N GLU A 530 -10.46 9.73 31.81
CA GLU A 530 -10.09 10.77 32.78
C GLU A 530 -10.72 10.54 34.16
N THR A 531 -9.98 10.97 35.19
CA THR A 531 -10.41 10.95 36.59
C THR A 531 -10.56 12.36 37.15
N ASP A 532 -11.29 12.46 38.27
CA ASP A 532 -11.38 13.66 39.10
C ASP A 532 -11.03 13.31 40.56
N PRO A 533 -9.92 13.83 41.12
CA PRO A 533 -8.90 14.67 40.45
C PRO A 533 -8.12 13.93 39.34
N PRO A 534 -7.43 14.64 38.44
CA PRO A 534 -6.61 13.99 37.39
C PRO A 534 -5.33 13.38 37.98
N LEU A 535 -4.95 12.18 37.50
CA LEU A 535 -3.64 11.58 37.79
C LEU A 535 -2.54 12.15 36.88
N LEU A 536 -1.34 12.32 37.42
CA LEU A 536 -0.16 12.60 36.61
C LEU A 536 0.34 11.33 35.91
N PRO A 537 1.04 11.44 34.76
CA PRO A 537 1.56 10.29 34.05
C PRO A 537 2.51 9.43 34.91
N GLY A 538 2.24 8.13 34.96
CA GLY A 538 3.05 7.15 35.68
C GLY A 538 2.79 7.10 37.20
N GLU A 539 1.93 7.96 37.74
CA GLU A 539 1.56 7.93 39.16
C GLU A 539 0.48 6.90 39.45
N ALA A 540 0.57 6.29 40.63
CA ALA A 540 -0.48 5.45 41.16
C ALA A 540 -1.49 6.29 41.95
N ALA A 541 -2.74 5.83 42.02
CA ALA A 541 -3.67 6.37 43.01
C ALA A 541 -3.09 6.18 44.43
N PRO A 542 -3.31 7.11 45.38
CA PRO A 542 -2.76 7.02 46.73
C PRO A 542 -3.11 5.69 47.39
N ALA A 543 -2.10 5.00 47.95
CA ALA A 543 -2.30 3.72 48.65
C ALA A 543 -3.21 3.85 49.89
N SER A 544 -3.32 5.06 50.45
CA SER A 544 -4.27 5.40 51.53
C SER A 544 -5.74 5.35 51.09
N GLY A 545 -6.02 5.37 49.78
CA GLY A 545 -7.36 5.53 49.23
C GLY A 545 -7.93 6.95 49.34
N ILE A 546 -7.12 7.94 49.74
CA ILE A 546 -7.56 9.34 49.93
C ILE A 546 -6.55 10.31 49.29
N PRO A 547 -6.99 11.26 48.42
CA PRO A 547 -8.35 11.38 47.89
C PRO A 547 -8.70 10.23 46.94
N LEU A 548 -10.00 9.99 46.75
CA LEU A 548 -10.49 9.05 45.73
C LEU A 548 -10.34 9.68 44.34
N PHE A 549 -9.84 8.90 43.39
CA PHE A 549 -9.72 9.29 41.98
C PHE A 549 -10.88 8.68 41.20
N LEU A 550 -12.01 9.38 41.19
CA LEU A 550 -13.25 8.89 40.59
C LEU A 550 -13.22 9.05 39.07
N THR A 551 -13.80 8.10 38.35
CA THR A 551 -13.87 8.18 36.88
C THR A 551 -14.87 9.23 36.43
N ARG A 552 -14.53 10.08 35.46
CA ARG A 552 -15.47 11.04 34.87
C ARG A 552 -16.57 10.35 34.06
N ALA A 553 -16.18 9.36 33.25
CA ALA A 553 -17.14 8.53 32.52
C ALA A 553 -17.75 7.50 33.50
N GLN A 554 -19.07 7.57 33.70
CA GLN A 554 -19.77 6.61 34.55
C GLN A 554 -19.96 5.29 33.79
N PRO A 555 -19.46 4.16 34.32
CA PRO A 555 -19.64 2.87 33.66
C PRO A 555 -21.05 2.32 33.89
N THR A 556 -21.46 1.45 32.98
CA THR A 556 -22.56 0.50 33.16
C THR A 556 -21.98 -0.90 33.21
N VAL A 557 -22.60 -1.79 33.98
CA VAL A 557 -22.16 -3.18 34.15
C VAL A 557 -23.34 -4.08 33.82
N THR A 558 -23.10 -5.15 33.07
CA THR A 558 -24.07 -6.23 32.87
C THR A 558 -23.51 -7.57 33.32
N MET A 559 -24.34 -8.36 33.99
CA MET A 559 -24.03 -9.71 34.46
C MET A 559 -25.10 -10.67 33.95
N GLY A 560 -24.72 -11.67 33.14
CA GLY A 560 -25.67 -12.56 32.47
C GLY A 560 -26.64 -11.81 31.54
N GLY A 561 -26.22 -10.67 31.01
CA GLY A 561 -27.07 -9.77 30.21
C GLY A 561 -28.01 -8.88 31.02
N ILE A 562 -28.03 -8.98 32.36
CA ILE A 562 -28.84 -8.15 33.25
C ILE A 562 -28.02 -6.96 33.74
N ALA A 563 -28.59 -5.75 33.70
CA ALA A 563 -27.95 -4.56 34.24
C ALA A 563 -27.69 -4.69 35.75
N ALA A 564 -26.46 -4.44 36.16
CA ALA A 564 -26.01 -4.43 37.54
C ALA A 564 -25.86 -2.99 38.05
N ARG A 565 -26.22 -2.76 39.32
CA ARG A 565 -26.10 -1.45 39.94
C ARG A 565 -24.63 -1.18 40.28
N VAL A 566 -24.05 -0.14 39.69
CA VAL A 566 -22.70 0.32 40.01
C VAL A 566 -22.74 1.19 41.27
N LEU A 567 -21.90 0.85 42.24
CA LEU A 567 -21.80 1.52 43.54
C LEU A 567 -20.54 2.39 43.64
N PHE A 568 -19.48 2.02 42.90
CA PHE A 568 -18.21 2.74 42.90
C PHE A 568 -17.53 2.58 41.54
N SER A 569 -16.85 3.64 41.10
CA SER A 569 -15.97 3.62 39.94
C SER A 569 -14.81 4.61 40.14
N GLY A 570 -13.59 4.09 40.26
CA GLY A 570 -12.40 4.89 40.52
C GLY A 570 -11.11 4.10 40.39
N MET A 571 -9.96 4.79 40.46
CA MET A 571 -8.66 4.11 40.37
C MET A 571 -8.37 3.30 41.63
N ALA A 572 -7.85 2.09 41.44
CA ALA A 572 -7.48 1.20 42.53
C ALA A 572 -6.28 1.77 43.32
N PRO A 573 -6.38 1.91 44.65
CA PRO A 573 -5.30 2.42 45.48
C PRO A 573 -3.97 1.68 45.29
N GLY A 574 -2.87 2.42 45.11
CA GLY A 574 -1.52 1.88 44.96
C GLY A 574 -1.14 1.41 43.56
N PHE A 575 -2.06 1.48 42.58
CA PHE A 575 -1.82 1.01 41.22
C PHE A 575 -1.92 2.14 40.17
N VAL A 576 -1.13 2.00 39.11
CA VAL A 576 -1.15 2.90 37.94
C VAL A 576 -2.13 2.37 36.92
N GLY A 577 -3.12 3.18 36.52
CA GLY A 577 -4.06 2.85 35.44
C GLY A 577 -4.97 1.64 35.69
N LEU A 578 -4.96 1.07 36.91
CA LEU A 578 -5.88 0.02 37.34
C LEU A 578 -7.18 0.65 37.81
N TRP A 579 -8.26 0.27 37.16
CA TRP A 579 -9.61 0.74 37.44
C TRP A 579 -10.36 -0.29 38.28
N GLN A 580 -10.94 0.16 39.40
CA GLN A 580 -11.81 -0.65 40.23
C GLN A 580 -13.26 -0.18 40.08
N ILE A 581 -14.17 -1.15 39.89
CA ILE A 581 -15.62 -0.93 39.84
C ILE A 581 -16.27 -1.84 40.88
N ASN A 582 -17.10 -1.28 41.77
CA ASN A 582 -17.91 -2.10 42.66
C ASN A 582 -19.33 -2.17 42.10
N ALA A 583 -19.85 -3.35 41.87
CA ALA A 583 -21.19 -3.57 41.32
C ALA A 583 -21.94 -4.64 42.10
N GLU A 584 -23.23 -4.42 42.30
CA GLU A 584 -24.14 -5.37 42.95
C GLU A 584 -24.54 -6.48 41.96
N VAL A 585 -24.39 -7.74 42.37
CA VAL A 585 -24.83 -8.89 41.57
C VAL A 585 -26.36 -8.90 41.49
N PRO A 586 -26.98 -8.80 40.30
CA PRO A 586 -28.44 -8.70 40.20
C PRO A 586 -29.15 -9.90 40.81
N ALA A 587 -30.20 -9.66 41.61
CA ALA A 587 -30.99 -10.74 42.21
C ALA A 587 -31.66 -11.65 41.16
N SER A 588 -31.91 -11.14 39.95
CA SER A 588 -32.54 -11.86 38.84
C SER A 588 -31.55 -12.59 37.93
N VAL A 589 -30.24 -12.47 38.15
CA VAL A 589 -29.26 -13.18 37.31
C VAL A 589 -29.36 -14.69 37.55
N VAL A 590 -29.25 -15.48 36.48
CA VAL A 590 -29.22 -16.93 36.58
C VAL A 590 -27.87 -17.35 37.18
N PRO A 591 -27.84 -18.11 38.30
CA PRO A 591 -26.61 -18.62 38.88
C PRO A 591 -25.82 -19.52 37.92
N GLY A 592 -24.52 -19.59 38.13
CA GLY A 592 -23.64 -20.44 37.33
C GLY A 592 -22.17 -20.16 37.57
N SER A 593 -21.31 -21.10 37.20
CA SER A 593 -19.85 -20.96 37.35
C SER A 593 -19.20 -20.07 36.30
N ALA A 594 -19.97 -19.60 35.31
CA ALA A 594 -19.47 -18.82 34.17
C ALA A 594 -20.54 -17.84 33.63
N VAL A 595 -21.09 -17.01 34.50
CA VAL A 595 -22.01 -15.92 34.15
C VAL A 595 -21.25 -14.82 33.41
N SER A 596 -21.74 -14.36 32.26
CA SER A 596 -21.07 -13.32 31.49
C SER A 596 -21.00 -11.99 32.25
N LEU A 597 -19.89 -11.27 32.10
CA LEU A 597 -19.67 -9.95 32.67
C LEU A 597 -19.13 -9.00 31.59
N VAL A 598 -19.77 -7.85 31.47
CA VAL A 598 -19.37 -6.77 30.54
C VAL A 598 -19.45 -5.43 31.26
N VAL A 599 -18.43 -4.60 31.07
CA VAL A 599 -18.38 -3.20 31.50
C VAL A 599 -18.44 -2.32 30.26
N SER A 600 -19.31 -1.32 30.25
CA SER A 600 -19.41 -0.34 29.16
C SER A 600 -19.27 1.09 29.69
N ALA A 601 -18.44 1.90 29.06
CA ALA A 601 -18.25 3.31 29.38
C ALA A 601 -17.94 4.10 28.10
N GLY A 602 -18.40 5.35 28.01
CA GLY A 602 -18.17 6.20 26.84
C GLY A 602 -18.71 5.63 25.51
N GLY A 603 -19.77 4.82 25.57
CA GLY A 603 -20.37 4.15 24.40
C GLY A 603 -19.62 2.90 23.92
N VAL A 604 -18.65 2.41 24.70
CA VAL A 604 -17.74 1.33 24.31
C VAL A 604 -17.82 0.22 25.34
N SER A 605 -17.92 -1.03 24.87
CA SER A 605 -17.98 -2.20 25.74
C SER A 605 -16.62 -2.88 25.87
N SER A 606 -16.37 -3.47 27.03
CA SER A 606 -15.20 -4.31 27.28
C SER A 606 -15.26 -5.63 26.50
N ASN A 607 -14.19 -6.42 26.60
CA ASN A 607 -14.27 -7.86 26.43
C ASN A 607 -15.40 -8.46 27.28
N THR A 608 -16.03 -9.52 26.77
CA THR A 608 -16.95 -10.34 27.56
C THR A 608 -16.15 -11.39 28.30
N VAL A 609 -16.20 -11.33 29.63
CA VAL A 609 -15.54 -12.26 30.55
C VAL A 609 -16.58 -12.98 31.39
N THR A 610 -16.16 -13.82 32.32
CA THR A 610 -17.05 -14.63 33.16
C THR A 610 -16.77 -14.44 34.64
N ILE A 611 -17.82 -14.57 35.44
CA ILE A 611 -17.80 -14.64 36.91
C ILE A 611 -18.63 -15.84 37.37
N ALA A 612 -18.41 -16.31 38.59
CA ALA A 612 -19.22 -17.33 39.24
C ALA A 612 -20.24 -16.68 40.18
N VAL A 613 -21.50 -17.13 40.12
CA VAL A 613 -22.63 -16.57 40.89
C VAL A 613 -23.50 -17.70 41.48
N GLU A 614 -23.98 -17.51 42.71
CA GLU A 614 -24.91 -18.39 43.45
C GLU A 614 -26.25 -17.73 43.88
#